data_AF-A0A1Z9T0T3-F1
#
_entry.id   AF-A0A1Z9T0T3-F1
#
_cell.length_a   1.000
_cell.length_b   1.000
_cell.length_c   1.000
_cell.angle_alpha   90.00
_cell.angle_beta   90.00
_cell.angle_gamma   90.00
#
_symmetry.space_group_name_H-M   'P 1'
#
loop_
_entity.id
_entity.type
_entity.pdbx_description
1 polymer ?
#
loop_
_entity_poly.entity_id
_entity_poly.type
_entity_poly.pdbx_seq_one_letter_code
_entity_poly.pdbx_strand_id
1 'polypeptide(L)'
;MRNAFFTEASKNIIENYALVSPSYKKEFVKLIFGNLFTTQPKPKKDSLEHARKGVIRKLPIRKLLGLPKDHVYNFFAPTTTLNSLIEMHSINNVDLLSLDVEGNELAILEGCSLEKGHIKNILVETSDYKIINDYLINSGYFLIKKLSGHDYLYRLL
;
A
#
# COMPACT_ATOMS: atom_id res chain seq x y z
N MET A 1 13.16 3.48 -19.30
CA MET A 1 12.18 3.47 -18.19
C MET A 1 11.41 4.78 -18.25
N ARG A 2 10.07 4.75 -18.24
CA ARG A 2 9.28 5.98 -18.11
C ARG A 2 9.16 6.28 -16.62
N ASN A 3 9.96 7.23 -16.15
CA ASN A 3 9.82 7.78 -14.81
C ASN A 3 8.46 8.48 -14.76
N ALA A 4 7.63 8.16 -13.76
CA ALA A 4 6.45 8.94 -13.48
C ALA A 4 6.90 10.38 -13.20
N PHE A 5 6.30 11.34 -13.88
CA PHE A 5 6.63 12.75 -13.69
C PHE A 5 6.13 13.18 -12.30
N PHE A 6 7.06 13.49 -11.40
CA PHE A 6 6.77 14.08 -10.10
C PHE A 6 7.17 15.55 -10.14
N THR A 7 6.20 16.45 -9.98
CA THR A 7 6.46 17.83 -9.60
C THR A 7 6.66 17.85 -8.10
N GLU A 8 7.90 18.00 -7.65
CA GLU A 8 8.26 18.07 -6.24
C GLU A 8 7.71 19.36 -5.61
N ALA A 9 6.75 19.23 -4.70
CA ALA A 9 6.58 20.22 -3.65
C ALA A 9 7.60 19.90 -2.56
N SER A 10 8.38 20.89 -2.12
CA SER A 10 9.57 20.76 -1.26
C SER A 10 9.36 20.17 0.15
N LYS A 11 8.17 19.66 0.45
CA LYS A 11 7.80 19.04 1.73
C LYS A 11 7.37 17.58 1.60
N ASN A 12 7.30 17.02 0.39
CA ASN A 12 6.87 15.65 0.17
C ASN A 12 8.06 14.71 0.14
N ILE A 13 7.94 13.60 0.86
CA ILE A 13 8.85 12.45 0.73
C ILE A 13 8.15 11.43 -0.16
N ILE A 14 8.81 11.01 -1.24
CA ILE A 14 8.29 10.03 -2.19
C ILE A 14 9.33 8.94 -2.33
N GLU A 15 8.91 7.69 -2.05
CA GLU A 15 9.78 6.54 -2.03
C GLU A 15 9.25 5.42 -2.92
N ASN A 16 10.16 4.64 -3.52
CA ASN A 16 9.83 3.52 -4.41
C ASN A 16 10.30 2.19 -3.80
N TYR A 17 9.49 1.66 -2.89
CA TYR A 17 9.72 0.36 -2.28
C TYR A 17 8.43 -0.47 -2.22
N ALA A 18 8.59 -1.79 -2.22
CA ALA A 18 7.58 -2.70 -1.71
C ALA A 18 7.74 -2.81 -0.19
N LEU A 19 6.70 -2.40 0.54
CA LEU A 19 6.65 -2.59 1.98
C LEU A 19 6.41 -4.06 2.33
N VAL A 20 7.25 -4.61 3.20
CA VAL A 20 7.23 -6.02 3.59
C VAL A 20 7.31 -6.18 5.11
N SER A 21 6.95 -7.37 5.59
CA SER A 21 7.13 -7.72 7.00
C SER A 21 8.61 -8.00 7.31
N PRO A 22 9.02 -7.95 8.60
CA PRO A 22 10.41 -8.20 9.00
C PRO A 22 10.90 -9.62 8.70
N SER A 23 9.97 -10.56 8.52
CA SER A 23 10.28 -11.95 8.17
C SER A 23 10.61 -12.13 6.68
N TYR A 24 10.29 -11.16 5.81
CA TYR A 24 10.65 -11.21 4.39
C TYR A 24 12.14 -10.93 4.20
N LYS A 25 12.86 -11.81 3.47
CA LYS A 25 14.33 -11.78 3.35
C LYS A 25 14.88 -11.50 1.96
N LYS A 26 14.04 -11.41 0.92
CA LYS A 26 14.54 -11.14 -0.43
C LYS A 26 14.66 -9.63 -0.62
N GLU A 27 15.62 -9.20 -1.44
CA GLU A 27 15.85 -7.78 -1.72
C GLU A 27 14.78 -7.15 -2.62
N PHE A 28 14.06 -7.98 -3.40
CA PHE A 28 13.09 -7.52 -4.37
C PHE A 28 11.80 -8.35 -4.33
N VAL A 29 10.67 -7.68 -4.55
CA VAL A 29 9.37 -8.31 -4.79
C VAL A 29 9.02 -8.13 -6.27
N LYS A 30 8.65 -9.24 -6.92
CA LYS A 30 8.05 -9.20 -8.27
C LYS A 30 6.61 -8.73 -8.16
N LEU A 31 6.25 -7.72 -8.95
CA LEU A 31 4.94 -7.10 -9.00
C LEU A 31 4.40 -7.04 -10.43
N ILE A 32 3.08 -6.98 -10.56
CA ILE A 32 2.33 -6.79 -11.81
C ILE A 32 1.67 -5.42 -11.71
N PHE A 33 2.02 -4.52 -12.62
CA PHE A 33 1.41 -3.20 -12.73
C PHE A 33 0.31 -3.21 -13.81
N GLY A 34 -0.83 -2.60 -13.50
CA GLY A 34 -2.01 -2.52 -14.36
C GLY A 34 -2.70 -1.16 -14.32
N ASN A 35 -1.93 -0.07 -14.38
CA ASN A 35 -2.41 1.30 -14.19
C ASN A 35 -2.99 1.53 -12.79
N LEU A 36 -4.29 1.34 -12.60
CA LEU A 36 -4.95 1.60 -11.31
C LEU A 36 -4.55 0.62 -10.21
N PHE A 37 -3.97 -0.52 -10.56
CA PHE A 37 -3.68 -1.59 -9.62
C PHE A 37 -2.23 -2.04 -9.72
N THR A 38 -1.65 -2.38 -8.57
CA THR A 38 -0.36 -3.06 -8.46
C THR A 38 -0.52 -4.26 -7.55
N THR A 39 -0.24 -5.46 -8.05
CA THR A 39 -0.43 -6.71 -7.28
C THR A 39 0.80 -7.61 -7.38
N GLN A 40 0.98 -8.47 -6.38
CA GLN A 40 1.93 -9.58 -6.48
C GLN A 40 1.34 -10.71 -7.35
N PRO A 41 2.16 -11.47 -8.09
CA PRO A 41 1.73 -12.70 -8.76
C PRO A 41 1.33 -13.76 -7.72
N LYS A 42 0.03 -14.07 -7.60
CA LYS A 42 -0.49 -15.15 -6.76
C LYS A 42 -0.97 -16.32 -7.64
N PRO A 43 -0.52 -17.58 -7.45
CA PRO A 43 -0.92 -18.70 -8.31
C PRO A 43 -2.41 -19.05 -8.25
N LYS A 44 -3.04 -18.85 -7.08
CA LYS A 44 -4.44 -19.24 -6.83
C LYS A 44 -5.46 -18.11 -7.10
N LYS A 45 -5.01 -16.90 -7.37
CA LYS A 45 -5.85 -15.71 -7.60
C LYS A 45 -5.38 -15.08 -8.90
N ASP A 46 -6.25 -14.88 -9.88
CA ASP A 46 -5.85 -14.34 -11.19
C ASP A 46 -5.41 -12.87 -11.07
N SER A 47 -4.15 -12.71 -10.65
CA SER A 47 -3.50 -11.43 -10.37
C SER A 47 -3.27 -10.67 -11.67
N LEU A 48 -3.14 -11.40 -12.78
CA LEU A 48 -3.01 -10.82 -14.11
C LEU A 48 -4.35 -10.23 -14.58
N GLU A 49 -5.47 -10.94 -14.36
CA GLU A 49 -6.82 -10.41 -14.61
C GLU A 49 -7.11 -9.17 -13.75
N HIS A 50 -6.72 -9.21 -12.46
CA HIS A 50 -6.88 -8.03 -11.58
C HIS A 50 -6.13 -6.81 -12.13
N ALA A 51 -4.85 -6.96 -12.49
CA ALA A 51 -4.09 -5.88 -13.13
C ALA A 51 -4.71 -5.44 -14.48
N ARG A 52 -5.24 -6.36 -15.29
CA ARG A 52 -5.95 -6.04 -16.54
C ARG A 52 -7.20 -5.20 -16.31
N LYS A 53 -7.96 -5.44 -15.23
CA LYS A 53 -9.13 -4.63 -14.86
C LYS A 53 -8.75 -3.16 -14.66
N GLY A 54 -7.57 -2.88 -14.11
CA GLY A 54 -7.09 -1.51 -13.88
C GLY A 54 -6.88 -0.77 -15.21
N VAL A 55 -6.25 -1.43 -16.18
CA VAL A 55 -6.08 -0.91 -17.54
C VAL A 55 -7.44 -0.69 -18.22
N ILE A 56 -8.36 -1.66 -18.13
CA ILE A 56 -9.68 -1.59 -18.76
C ILE A 56 -10.50 -0.43 -18.18
N ARG A 57 -10.50 -0.25 -16.86
CA ARG A 57 -11.25 0.84 -16.17
C ARG A 57 -10.82 2.24 -16.63
N LYS A 58 -9.54 2.43 -16.99
CA LYS A 58 -9.03 3.71 -17.51
C LYS A 58 -9.19 3.88 -19.02
N LEU A 59 -9.55 2.83 -19.76
CA LEU A 59 -9.64 2.88 -21.21
C LEU A 59 -10.59 3.97 -21.75
N PRO A 60 -11.80 4.20 -21.18
CA PRO A 60 -12.71 5.22 -21.69
C PRO A 60 -12.13 6.64 -21.62
N ILE A 61 -11.59 7.02 -20.46
CA ILE A 61 -10.99 8.36 -20.27
C ILE A 61 -9.73 8.54 -21.11
N ARG A 62 -8.91 7.49 -21.26
CA ARG A 62 -7.71 7.56 -22.11
C ARG A 62 -8.06 7.74 -23.58
N LYS A 63 -9.09 7.03 -24.08
CA LYS A 63 -9.59 7.19 -25.45
C LYS A 63 -10.11 8.60 -25.68
N LEU A 64 -10.86 9.15 -24.72
CA LEU A 64 -11.34 10.54 -24.77
C LEU A 64 -10.18 11.55 -24.85
N LEU A 65 -9.07 11.29 -24.14
CA LEU A 65 -7.89 12.15 -24.10
C LEU A 65 -6.89 11.88 -25.25
N GLY A 66 -7.19 10.99 -26.19
CA GLY A 66 -6.25 10.61 -27.26
C GLY A 66 -4.97 9.91 -26.77
N LEU A 67 -4.99 9.35 -25.56
CA LEU A 67 -3.85 8.67 -24.95
C LEU A 67 -3.77 7.21 -25.42
N PRO A 68 -2.55 6.65 -25.59
CA PRO A 68 -2.38 5.25 -25.95
C PRO A 68 -2.94 4.34 -24.86
N LYS A 69 -3.36 3.12 -25.24
CA LYS A 69 -3.78 2.10 -24.29
C LYS A 69 -2.60 1.73 -23.36
N ASP A 70 -2.88 1.58 -22.06
CA ASP A 70 -1.87 1.06 -21.14
C ASP A 70 -1.69 -0.45 -21.28
N HIS A 71 -0.54 -0.94 -20.86
CA HIS A 71 -0.22 -2.36 -20.88
C HIS A 71 0.09 -2.85 -19.46
N VAL A 72 -0.28 -4.10 -19.21
CA VAL A 72 0.10 -4.79 -17.98
C VAL A 72 1.53 -5.30 -18.15
N TYR A 73 2.39 -5.05 -17.16
CA TYR A 73 3.77 -5.51 -17.17
C TYR A 73 4.24 -5.94 -15.79
N ASN A 74 5.27 -6.79 -15.77
CA ASN A 74 5.95 -7.18 -14.54
C ASN A 74 7.11 -6.24 -14.25
N PHE A 75 7.37 -5.96 -12.98
CA PHE A 75 8.56 -5.25 -12.53
C PHE A 75 9.02 -5.79 -11.17
N PHE A 76 10.20 -5.39 -10.73
CA PHE A 76 10.74 -5.69 -9.41
C PHE A 76 10.86 -4.39 -8.63
N ALA A 77 10.33 -4.36 -7.42
CA ALA A 77 10.49 -3.26 -6.48
C ALA A 77 11.45 -3.68 -5.36
N PRO A 78 12.40 -2.82 -4.95
CA PRO A 78 13.23 -3.10 -3.79
C PRO A 78 12.34 -3.18 -2.54
N THR A 79 12.72 -3.99 -1.58
CA THR A 79 11.94 -4.19 -0.35
C THR A 79 12.46 -3.36 0.80
N THR A 80 11.54 -2.89 1.63
CA THR A 80 11.85 -2.29 2.93
C THR A 80 10.69 -2.49 3.90
N THR A 81 10.90 -2.28 5.19
CA THR A 81 9.79 -2.23 6.15
C THR A 81 9.30 -0.78 6.30
N LEU A 82 8.06 -0.60 6.76
CA LEU A 82 7.55 0.75 7.03
C LEU A 82 8.39 1.44 8.13
N ASN A 83 8.80 0.70 9.16
CA ASN A 83 9.65 1.22 10.22
C ASN A 83 10.99 1.74 9.67
N SER A 84 11.63 1.03 8.74
CA SER A 84 12.89 1.48 8.14
C SER A 84 12.74 2.81 7.39
N LEU A 85 11.61 3.05 6.71
CA LEU A 85 11.36 4.34 6.05
C LEU A 85 11.08 5.46 7.05
N ILE A 86 10.32 5.18 8.11
CA ILE A 86 10.06 6.13 9.19
C ILE A 86 11.40 6.57 9.82
N GLU A 87 12.28 5.62 10.12
CA GLU A 87 13.61 5.88 10.70
C GLU A 87 14.52 6.63 9.72
N MET A 88 14.58 6.21 8.45
CA MET A 88 15.37 6.84 7.40
C MET A 88 15.06 8.34 7.27
N HIS A 89 13.78 8.70 7.38
CA HIS A 89 13.31 10.07 7.24
C HIS A 89 13.15 10.80 8.57
N SER A 90 13.57 10.19 9.69
CA SER A 90 13.46 10.76 11.04
C SER A 90 12.04 11.22 11.37
N ILE A 91 11.02 10.46 10.94
CA ILE A 91 9.61 10.77 11.17
C ILE A 91 9.26 10.36 12.60
N ASN A 92 9.14 11.36 13.49
CA ASN A 92 8.88 11.10 14.92
C ASN A 92 7.39 11.01 15.27
N ASN A 93 6.52 11.57 14.43
CA ASN A 93 5.08 11.58 14.65
C ASN A 93 4.34 11.45 13.31
N VAL A 94 3.33 10.58 13.27
CA VAL A 94 2.44 10.37 12.14
C VAL A 94 1.01 10.55 12.62
N ASP A 95 0.40 11.67 12.26
CA ASP A 95 -1.00 11.94 12.64
C ASP A 95 -1.96 10.94 11.98
N LEU A 96 -1.68 10.54 10.74
CA LEU A 96 -2.48 9.58 9.99
C LEU A 96 -1.59 8.73 9.08
N LEU A 97 -1.69 7.42 9.24
CA LEU A 97 -1.25 6.43 8.26
C LEU A 97 -2.46 5.96 7.47
N SER A 98 -2.43 6.10 6.14
CA SER A 98 -3.46 5.57 5.23
C SER A 98 -2.89 4.42 4.42
N LEU A 99 -3.49 3.24 4.52
CA LEU A 99 -3.09 2.03 3.81
C LEU A 99 -4.20 1.63 2.82
N ASP A 100 -3.92 1.83 1.54
CA ASP A 100 -4.67 1.28 0.41
C ASP A 100 -3.68 0.44 -0.42
N VAL A 101 -3.73 -0.87 -0.22
CA VAL A 101 -2.84 -1.84 -0.84
C VAL A 101 -3.61 -3.10 -1.21
N GLU A 102 -3.14 -3.82 -2.22
CA GLU A 102 -3.88 -4.93 -2.84
C GLU A 102 -3.70 -6.27 -2.09
N GLY A 103 -3.96 -6.28 -0.78
CA GLY A 103 -4.01 -7.47 0.07
C GLY A 103 -2.67 -7.86 0.70
N ASN A 104 -1.91 -6.87 1.20
CA ASN A 104 -0.69 -7.05 2.00
C ASN A 104 -0.67 -6.14 3.24
N GLU A 105 -1.81 -5.58 3.64
CA GLU A 105 -1.92 -4.62 4.74
C GLU A 105 -1.27 -5.16 6.03
N LEU A 106 -1.55 -6.42 6.39
CA LEU A 106 -0.98 -7.05 7.59
C LEU A 106 0.55 -7.06 7.56
N ALA A 107 1.16 -7.47 6.44
CA ALA A 107 2.61 -7.55 6.32
C ALA A 107 3.27 -6.17 6.48
N ILE A 108 2.60 -5.12 6.02
CA ILE A 108 3.07 -3.74 6.19
C ILE A 108 2.96 -3.29 7.64
N LEU A 109 1.84 -3.60 8.29
CA LEU A 109 1.63 -3.31 9.72
C LEU A 109 2.64 -4.06 10.60
N GLU A 110 2.93 -5.34 10.31
CA GLU A 110 4.00 -6.11 10.97
C GLU A 110 5.39 -5.52 10.75
N GLY A 111 5.60 -4.84 9.62
CA GLY A 111 6.81 -4.08 9.30
C GLY A 111 6.90 -2.73 10.01
N CYS A 112 5.94 -2.40 10.87
CA CYS A 112 5.88 -1.14 11.59
C CYS A 112 5.96 -1.37 13.10
N SER A 113 6.80 -0.60 13.79
CA SER A 113 6.86 -0.60 15.26
C SER A 113 5.70 0.20 15.86
N LEU A 114 4.48 -0.35 15.78
CA LEU A 114 3.25 0.28 16.27
C LEU A 114 3.29 0.54 17.78
N GLU A 115 3.99 -0.31 18.54
CA GLU A 115 4.19 -0.24 19.97
C GLU A 115 4.94 1.02 20.44
N LYS A 116 5.71 1.65 19.54
CA LYS A 116 6.41 2.90 19.86
C LYS A 116 5.46 4.11 19.96
N GLY A 117 4.21 3.96 19.52
CA GLY A 117 3.17 4.99 19.67
C GLY A 117 3.33 6.23 18.78
N HIS A 118 4.21 6.19 17.78
CA HIS A 118 4.45 7.32 16.88
C HIS A 118 3.33 7.54 15.85
N ILE A 119 2.41 6.57 15.66
CA ILE A 119 1.29 6.67 14.72
C ILE A 119 -0.01 6.83 15.50
N LYS A 120 -0.70 7.95 15.31
CA LYS A 120 -1.89 8.29 16.09
C LYS A 120 -3.16 7.65 15.54
N ASN A 121 -3.33 7.70 14.22
CA ASN A 121 -4.50 7.15 13.53
C ASN A 121 -4.04 6.27 12.36
N ILE A 122 -4.75 5.18 12.13
CA ILE A 122 -4.51 4.28 11.00
C ILE A 122 -5.83 4.08 10.26
N LEU A 123 -5.86 4.44 8.99
CA LEU A 123 -6.93 4.10 8.06
C LEU A 123 -6.45 2.93 7.20
N VAL A 124 -7.20 1.83 7.21
CA VAL A 124 -6.89 0.65 6.39
C VAL A 124 -8.07 0.35 5.48
N GLU A 125 -7.83 0.35 4.16
CA GLU A 125 -8.71 -0.28 3.19
C GLU A 125 -8.37 -1.78 3.14
N THR A 126 -9.30 -2.65 3.55
CA THR A 126 -9.06 -4.09 3.52
C THR A 126 -10.34 -4.91 3.30
N SER A 127 -10.19 -6.03 2.59
CA SER A 127 -11.19 -7.09 2.54
C SER A 127 -11.07 -8.09 3.69
N ASP A 128 -9.95 -8.09 4.42
CA ASP A 128 -9.65 -9.04 5.50
C ASP A 128 -9.76 -8.36 6.87
N TYR A 129 -10.95 -7.80 7.14
CA TYR A 129 -11.23 -7.04 8.35
C TYR A 129 -10.83 -7.79 9.63
N LYS A 130 -11.15 -9.08 9.72
CA LYS A 130 -10.93 -9.85 10.95
C LYS A 130 -9.44 -9.86 11.32
N ILE A 131 -8.58 -10.19 10.36
CA ILE A 131 -7.14 -10.30 10.60
C ILE A 131 -6.54 -8.94 10.98
N ILE A 132 -6.91 -7.89 10.25
CA ILE A 132 -6.41 -6.53 10.51
C ILE A 132 -6.90 -6.00 11.86
N ASN A 133 -8.17 -6.22 12.17
CA ASN A 133 -8.75 -5.79 13.43
C ASN A 133 -8.11 -6.50 14.63
N ASP A 134 -7.94 -7.82 14.56
CA ASP A 134 -7.31 -8.60 15.63
C ASP A 134 -5.87 -8.12 15.86
N TYR A 135 -5.10 -7.88 14.78
CA TYR A 135 -3.75 -7.35 14.88
C TYR A 135 -3.70 -5.96 15.53
N LEU A 136 -4.48 -5.01 15.02
CA LEU A 136 -4.47 -3.63 15.51
C LEU A 136 -4.95 -3.49 16.97
N ILE A 137 -5.97 -4.26 17.38
CA ILE A 137 -6.41 -4.30 18.78
C ILE A 137 -5.30 -4.82 19.69
N ASN A 138 -4.61 -5.89 19.28
CA ASN A 138 -3.49 -6.43 20.04
C ASN A 138 -2.30 -5.45 20.11
N SER A 139 -2.19 -4.54 19.16
CA SER A 139 -1.22 -3.44 19.14
C SER A 139 -1.69 -2.17 19.88
N GLY A 140 -2.83 -2.20 20.58
CA GLY A 140 -3.34 -1.08 21.38
C GLY A 140 -4.21 -0.07 20.62
N TYR A 141 -4.58 -0.37 19.37
CA TYR A 141 -5.45 0.49 18.57
C TYR A 141 -6.91 0.09 18.69
N PHE A 142 -7.79 1.07 18.68
CA PHE A 142 -9.22 0.87 18.78
C PHE A 142 -9.90 1.31 17.49
N LEU A 143 -10.84 0.48 17.00
CA LEU A 143 -11.67 0.85 15.87
C LEU A 143 -12.57 2.02 16.26
N ILE A 144 -12.38 3.15 15.58
CA ILE A 144 -13.17 4.37 15.79
C ILE A 144 -14.40 4.35 14.89
N LYS A 145 -14.21 4.02 13.61
CA LYS A 145 -15.30 4.06 12.62
C LYS A 145 -14.98 3.23 11.38
N LYS A 146 -16.01 2.55 10.86
CA LYS A 146 -16.01 2.04 9.49
C LYS A 146 -16.52 3.15 8.57
N LEU A 147 -15.67 3.66 7.68
CA LEU A 147 -15.98 4.82 6.82
C LEU A 147 -16.69 4.41 5.53
N SER A 148 -16.39 3.24 4.99
CA SER A 148 -16.97 2.72 3.75
C SER A 148 -17.13 1.19 3.81
N GLY A 149 -17.36 0.51 2.68
CA GLY A 149 -17.39 -0.95 2.60
C GLY A 149 -16.10 -1.62 3.11
N HIS A 150 -14.94 -1.03 2.82
CA HIS A 150 -13.62 -1.60 3.12
C HIS A 150 -12.72 -0.68 3.94
N ASP A 151 -13.12 0.55 4.23
CA ASP A 151 -12.33 1.53 4.98
C ASP A 151 -12.60 1.49 6.48
N TYR A 152 -11.55 1.26 7.27
CA TYR A 152 -11.61 1.16 8.73
C TYR A 152 -10.62 2.11 9.39
N LEU A 153 -11.12 3.04 10.21
CA LEU A 153 -10.32 4.02 10.95
C LEU A 153 -10.08 3.54 12.39
N TYR A 154 -8.81 3.46 12.76
CA TYR A 154 -8.32 3.10 14.08
C TYR A 154 -7.56 4.25 14.74
N ARG A 155 -7.50 4.24 16.07
CA ARG A 155 -6.77 5.23 16.87
C ARG A 155 -6.06 4.56 18.05
N LEU A 156 -4.84 5.01 18.31
CA LEU A 156 -4.10 4.70 19.54
C LEU A 156 -4.68 5.51 20.71
N LEU A 157 -5.03 4.84 21.82
CA LEU A 157 -5.54 5.47 23.04
C LEU A 157 -4.48 5.52 24.14
#